data_AF-A0AA42STW2-F1
#
_entry.id   AF-A0AA42STW2-F1
#
_cell.length_a   1.000
_cell.length_b   1.000
_cell.length_c   1.000
_cell.angle_alpha   90.00
_cell.angle_beta   90.00
_cell.angle_gamma   90.00
#
_symmetry.space_group_name_H-M   'P 1'
#
loop_
_entity.id
_entity.type
_entity.pdbx_description
1 polymer ?
#
loop_
_entity_poly.entity_id
_entity_poly.type
_entity_poly.pdbx_seq_one_letter_code
_entity_poly.pdbx_strand_id
1 'polypeptide(L)'
;MPAITHTLAHIGLKPSTTTRDTLTIARRIVRHLCARREVIHTERQQLRRQAAKLRQFAPFTQQQADTLEQEARNHRATELESLRAALLGYGRLILNDPDGTAEALGFDTLADLLNINRTDREQARREGWHTLAELVAIYALENSAERGRGERGEASPLYQACNLAIMEFIRECPPELLPDPFAPGGPFYGLPVRVMKPDGTLTTKRPALVVHDAAGSRVVERPTL
;
A
#
# COMPACT_ATOMS: atom_id res chain seq x y z
N MET A 1 -9.78 -10.90 18.10
CA MET A 1 -8.45 -11.13 17.49
C MET A 1 -7.99 -12.55 17.79
N PRO A 2 -7.27 -13.22 16.88
CA PRO A 2 -6.76 -14.58 17.12
C PRO A 2 -5.74 -14.61 18.28
N ALA A 3 -5.72 -15.72 19.03
CA ALA A 3 -4.91 -15.87 20.25
C ALA A 3 -3.42 -15.58 20.02
N ILE A 4 -2.87 -16.00 18.87
CA ILE A 4 -1.46 -15.81 18.54
C ILE A 4 -1.08 -14.34 18.35
N THR A 5 -1.96 -13.52 17.75
CA THR A 5 -1.70 -12.08 17.60
C THR A 5 -1.74 -11.35 18.93
N HIS A 6 -2.62 -11.79 19.85
CA HIS A 6 -2.70 -11.21 21.19
C HIS A 6 -1.44 -11.53 22.01
N THR A 7 -0.98 -12.78 21.97
CA THR A 7 0.27 -13.18 22.65
C THR A 7 1.48 -12.43 22.10
N LEU A 8 1.60 -12.31 20.78
CA LEU A 8 2.70 -11.59 20.15
C LEU A 8 2.67 -10.09 20.47
N ALA A 9 1.50 -9.46 20.41
CA ALA A 9 1.34 -8.06 20.80
C ALA A 9 1.73 -7.85 22.28
N HIS A 10 1.30 -8.75 23.16
CA HIS A 10 1.65 -8.68 24.58
C HIS A 10 3.16 -8.86 24.82
N ILE A 11 3.84 -9.72 24.07
CA ILE A 11 5.30 -9.84 24.12
C ILE A 11 5.95 -8.53 23.67
N GLY A 12 5.49 -7.94 22.58
CA GLY A 12 6.03 -6.69 22.04
C GLY A 12 5.91 -5.48 22.99
N LEU A 13 4.94 -5.50 23.92
CA LEU A 13 4.74 -4.45 24.91
C LEU A 13 5.66 -4.58 26.14
N LYS A 14 6.46 -5.64 26.25
CA LYS A 14 7.37 -5.79 27.39
C LYS A 14 8.55 -4.81 27.27
N PRO A 15 8.96 -4.16 28.37
CA PRO A 15 10.04 -3.16 28.35
C PRO A 15 11.41 -3.75 27.98
N SER A 16 11.57 -5.07 28.03
CA SER A 16 12.80 -5.78 27.64
C SER A 16 12.84 -6.15 26.15
N THR A 17 11.82 -5.80 25.36
CA THR A 17 11.74 -6.16 23.95
C THR A 17 12.71 -5.32 23.15
N THR A 18 13.61 -5.96 22.41
CA THR A 18 14.57 -5.24 21.57
C THR A 18 13.89 -4.67 20.33
N THR A 19 14.45 -3.63 19.72
CA THR A 19 13.98 -3.07 18.44
C THR A 19 13.87 -4.14 17.34
N ARG A 20 14.83 -5.08 17.32
CA ARG A 20 14.83 -6.24 16.41
C ARG A 20 13.61 -7.14 16.65
N ASP A 21 13.32 -7.43 17.91
CA ASP A 21 12.18 -8.28 18.29
C ASP A 21 10.86 -7.58 17.96
N THR A 22 10.75 -6.28 18.23
CA THR A 22 9.56 -5.47 17.90
C THR A 22 9.26 -5.53 16.41
N LEU A 23 10.25 -5.30 15.54
CA LEU A 23 10.05 -5.39 14.09
C LEU A 23 9.71 -6.82 13.64
N THR A 24 10.37 -7.83 14.22
CA THR A 24 10.08 -9.24 13.93
C THR A 24 8.65 -9.62 14.31
N ILE A 25 8.19 -9.16 15.47
CA ILE A 25 6.82 -9.36 15.97
C ILE A 25 5.82 -8.64 15.06
N ALA A 26 6.08 -7.37 14.71
CA ALA A 26 5.24 -6.60 13.82
C ALA A 26 5.06 -7.30 12.46
N ARG A 27 6.16 -7.77 11.84
CA ARG A 27 6.11 -8.55 10.59
C ARG A 27 5.22 -9.79 10.71
N ARG A 28 5.36 -10.55 11.79
CA ARG A 28 4.55 -11.77 12.01
C ARG A 28 3.07 -11.45 12.20
N ILE A 29 2.76 -10.41 12.99
CA ILE A 29 1.38 -9.97 13.21
C ILE A 29 0.77 -9.51 11.88
N VAL A 30 1.42 -8.59 11.17
CA VAL A 30 0.91 -8.05 9.90
C VAL A 30 0.69 -9.15 8.86
N ARG A 31 1.63 -10.11 8.73
CA ARG A 31 1.44 -11.29 7.88
C ARG A 31 0.18 -12.08 8.23
N HIS A 32 -0.05 -12.32 9.52
CA HIS A 32 -1.25 -13.03 9.97
C HIS A 32 -2.54 -12.23 9.70
N LEU A 33 -2.51 -10.92 9.93
CA LEU A 33 -3.66 -10.03 9.64
C LEU A 33 -3.98 -10.01 8.15
N CYS A 34 -2.98 -9.89 7.27
CA CYS A 34 -3.14 -9.95 5.83
C CYS A 34 -3.73 -11.30 5.39
N ALA A 35 -3.18 -12.42 5.87
CA ALA A 35 -3.70 -13.76 5.55
C ALA A 35 -5.17 -13.91 6.00
N ARG A 36 -5.50 -13.43 7.20
CA ARG A 36 -6.87 -13.48 7.71
C ARG A 36 -7.83 -12.63 6.87
N ARG A 37 -7.41 -11.42 6.48
CA ARG A 37 -8.15 -10.53 5.59
C ARG A 37 -8.43 -11.21 4.25
N GLU A 38 -7.44 -11.89 3.67
CA GLU A 38 -7.57 -12.59 2.39
C GLU A 38 -8.57 -13.76 2.47
N VAL A 39 -8.56 -14.52 3.56
CA VAL A 39 -9.56 -15.58 3.80
C VAL A 39 -10.98 -14.99 3.81
N ILE A 40 -11.20 -13.87 4.52
CA ILE A 40 -12.51 -13.22 4.56
C ILE A 40 -12.91 -12.70 3.17
N HIS A 41 -11.99 -12.11 2.42
CA HIS A 41 -12.26 -11.67 1.04
C HIS A 41 -12.65 -12.83 0.13
N THR A 42 -11.96 -13.96 0.23
CA THR A 42 -12.26 -15.18 -0.52
C THR A 42 -13.67 -15.70 -0.18
N GLU A 43 -14.02 -15.81 1.11
CA GLU A 43 -15.35 -16.23 1.57
C GLU A 43 -16.45 -15.30 1.00
N ARG A 44 -16.26 -13.97 1.09
CA ARG A 44 -17.19 -12.98 0.51
C ARG A 44 -17.29 -13.10 -1.01
N GLN A 45 -16.18 -13.38 -1.69
CA GLN A 45 -16.17 -13.55 -3.14
C GLN A 45 -16.95 -14.79 -3.58
N GLN A 46 -16.88 -15.88 -2.82
CA GLN A 46 -17.67 -17.09 -3.08
C GLN A 46 -19.17 -16.81 -3.02
N LEU A 47 -19.64 -16.09 -2.00
CA LEU A 47 -21.04 -15.67 -1.89
C LEU A 47 -21.47 -14.78 -3.07
N ARG A 48 -20.65 -13.80 -3.46
CA ARG A 48 -20.93 -12.95 -4.64
C ARG A 48 -20.99 -13.74 -5.94
N ARG A 49 -20.12 -14.75 -6.10
CA ARG A 49 -20.15 -15.64 -7.27
C ARG A 49 -21.43 -16.47 -7.31
N GLN A 50 -21.93 -16.93 -6.16
CA GLN A 50 -23.22 -17.63 -6.08
C GLN A 50 -24.38 -16.70 -6.45
N ALA A 51 -24.40 -15.46 -5.91
CA ALA A 51 -25.38 -14.44 -6.29
C ALA A 51 -25.37 -14.16 -7.80
N ALA A 52 -24.18 -14.01 -8.40
CA ALA A 52 -24.03 -13.78 -9.83
C ALA A 52 -24.59 -14.93 -10.68
N LYS A 53 -24.43 -16.19 -10.24
CA LYS A 53 -25.04 -17.36 -10.90
C LYS A 53 -26.57 -17.31 -10.82
N LEU A 54 -27.12 -16.98 -9.65
CA LEU A 54 -28.57 -16.86 -9.48
C LEU A 54 -29.16 -15.77 -10.37
N ARG A 55 -28.50 -14.62 -10.52
CA ARG A 55 -28.99 -13.53 -11.39
C ARG A 55 -29.21 -13.93 -12.84
N GLN A 56 -28.55 -14.98 -13.34
CA GLN A 56 -28.76 -15.48 -14.69
C GLN A 56 -30.19 -16.02 -14.92
N PHE A 57 -30.89 -16.37 -13.84
CA PHE A 57 -32.25 -16.90 -13.87
C PHE A 57 -33.31 -15.88 -13.37
N ALA A 58 -32.95 -14.59 -13.39
CA ALA A 58 -33.89 -13.51 -13.09
C ALA A 58 -35.09 -13.54 -14.07
N PRO A 59 -36.29 -13.09 -13.65
CA PRO A 59 -36.58 -12.38 -12.41
C PRO A 59 -36.80 -13.28 -11.17
N PHE A 60 -37.05 -14.57 -11.36
CA PHE A 60 -37.52 -15.47 -10.29
C PHE A 60 -36.52 -15.68 -9.14
N THR A 61 -35.22 -15.53 -9.43
CA THR A 61 -34.13 -15.70 -8.45
C THR A 61 -33.57 -14.36 -7.93
N GLN A 62 -34.15 -13.22 -8.32
CA GLN A 62 -33.60 -11.90 -8.02
C GLN A 62 -33.48 -11.66 -6.51
N GLN A 63 -34.55 -11.93 -5.75
CA GLN A 63 -34.55 -11.76 -4.29
C GLN A 63 -33.49 -12.64 -3.61
N GLN A 64 -33.29 -13.88 -4.09
CA GLN A 64 -32.29 -14.78 -3.54
C GLN A 64 -30.86 -14.29 -3.84
N ALA A 65 -30.63 -13.77 -5.05
CA ALA A 65 -29.36 -13.18 -5.41
C ALA A 65 -29.04 -11.94 -4.54
N ASP A 66 -30.03 -11.07 -4.33
CA ASP A 66 -29.84 -9.86 -3.52
C ASP A 66 -29.59 -10.21 -2.03
N THR A 67 -30.24 -11.24 -1.49
CA THR A 67 -29.94 -11.77 -0.16
C THR A 67 -28.49 -12.25 -0.05
N LEU A 68 -28.00 -13.04 -1.01
CA LEU A 68 -26.60 -13.49 -1.01
C LEU A 68 -25.59 -12.34 -1.13
N GLU A 69 -25.92 -11.28 -1.87
CA GLU A 69 -25.07 -10.09 -1.93
C GLU A 69 -25.03 -9.36 -0.59
N GLN A 70 -26.17 -9.26 0.09
CA GLN A 70 -26.23 -8.65 1.41
C GLN A 70 -25.50 -9.49 2.45
N GLU A 71 -25.63 -10.82 2.41
CA GLU A 71 -24.83 -11.74 3.23
C GLU A 71 -23.34 -11.55 2.95
N ALA A 72 -22.92 -11.45 1.70
CA ALA A 72 -21.52 -11.21 1.35
C ALA A 72 -20.98 -9.87 1.89
N ARG A 73 -21.82 -8.82 1.95
CA ARG A 73 -21.45 -7.52 2.53
C ARG A 73 -21.30 -7.62 4.05
N ASN A 74 -22.24 -8.30 4.70
CA ASN A 74 -22.31 -8.43 6.15
C ASN A 74 -21.32 -9.44 6.72
N HIS A 75 -20.94 -10.46 5.93
CA HIS A 75 -20.09 -11.57 6.35
C HIS A 75 -18.79 -11.07 6.97
N ARG A 76 -18.63 -11.23 8.29
CA ARG A 76 -17.45 -10.81 9.07
C ARG A 76 -17.08 -9.32 8.90
N ALA A 77 -18.06 -8.43 8.69
CA ALA A 77 -17.81 -7.00 8.52
C ALA A 77 -17.05 -6.37 9.70
N THR A 78 -17.47 -6.67 10.94
CA THR A 78 -16.82 -6.17 12.16
C THR A 78 -15.37 -6.66 12.30
N GLU A 79 -15.11 -7.91 11.91
CA GLU A 79 -13.76 -8.45 11.92
C GLU A 79 -12.88 -7.77 10.86
N LEU A 80 -13.40 -7.56 9.65
CA LEU A 80 -12.69 -6.87 8.58
C LEU A 80 -12.32 -5.43 8.99
N GLU A 81 -13.23 -4.73 9.67
CA GLU A 81 -12.99 -3.39 10.18
C GLU A 81 -11.88 -3.39 11.25
N SER A 82 -11.91 -4.35 12.16
CA SER A 82 -10.86 -4.52 13.19
C SER A 82 -9.49 -4.82 12.56
N LEU A 83 -9.45 -5.67 11.53
CA LEU A 83 -8.23 -5.99 10.78
C LEU A 83 -7.71 -4.74 10.04
N ARG A 84 -8.60 -3.96 9.42
CA ARG A 84 -8.26 -2.71 8.73
C ARG A 84 -7.62 -1.72 9.71
N ALA A 85 -8.22 -1.50 10.87
CA ALA A 85 -7.69 -0.59 11.90
C ALA A 85 -6.29 -1.03 12.38
N ALA A 86 -6.10 -2.33 12.64
CA ALA A 86 -4.80 -2.86 13.06
C ALA A 86 -3.72 -2.71 11.96
N LEU A 87 -4.05 -3.07 10.71
CA LEU A 87 -3.14 -2.91 9.57
C LEU A 87 -2.78 -1.43 9.33
N LEU A 88 -3.76 -0.53 9.46
CA LEU A 88 -3.54 0.91 9.34
C LEU A 88 -2.56 1.41 10.42
N GLY A 89 -2.72 0.94 11.66
CA GLY A 89 -1.80 1.26 12.76
C GLY A 89 -0.36 0.83 12.45
N TYR A 90 -0.15 -0.41 12.03
CA TYR A 90 1.18 -0.88 11.63
C TYR A 90 1.73 -0.14 10.41
N GLY A 91 0.90 0.15 9.41
CA GLY A 91 1.30 0.92 8.23
C GLY A 91 1.84 2.30 8.61
N ARG A 92 1.15 3.00 9.52
CA ARG A 92 1.59 4.31 10.06
C ARG A 92 2.89 4.21 10.85
N LEU A 93 3.05 3.17 11.68
CA LEU A 93 4.30 2.93 12.42
C LEU A 93 5.49 2.74 11.50
N ILE A 94 5.34 1.96 10.42
CA ILE A 94 6.42 1.71 9.46
C ILE A 94 6.74 2.96 8.61
N LEU A 95 5.72 3.70 8.19
CA LEU A 95 5.92 4.90 7.35
C LEU A 95 6.59 6.05 8.11
N ASN A 96 6.21 6.26 9.37
CA ASN A 96 6.71 7.38 10.15
C ASN A 96 7.95 7.04 10.97
N ASP A 97 8.20 5.75 11.20
CA ASP A 97 9.28 5.23 12.05
C ASP A 97 9.55 6.07 13.32
N PRO A 98 8.52 6.29 14.17
CA PRO A 98 8.60 7.24 15.28
C PRO A 98 9.65 6.86 16.33
N ASP A 99 10.01 5.57 16.40
CA ASP A 99 10.97 5.03 17.35
C ASP A 99 12.41 4.99 16.80
N GLY A 100 12.64 5.46 15.56
CA GLY A 100 13.96 5.42 14.93
C GLY A 100 14.47 4.01 14.69
N THR A 101 13.58 3.06 14.36
CA THR A 101 13.88 1.65 14.16
C THR A 101 14.95 1.44 13.09
N ALA A 102 14.86 2.17 11.97
CA ALA A 102 15.81 2.06 10.88
C ALA A 102 17.23 2.47 11.31
N GLU A 103 17.34 3.58 12.03
CA GLU A 103 18.61 4.10 12.56
C GLU A 103 19.19 3.13 13.61
N ALA A 104 18.38 2.71 14.58
CA ALA A 104 18.81 1.85 15.69
C ALA A 104 19.31 0.47 15.23
N LEU A 105 18.75 -0.09 14.15
CA LEU A 105 19.14 -1.40 13.63
C LEU A 105 20.29 -1.32 12.60
N GLY A 106 20.39 -0.20 11.89
CA GLY A 106 21.25 -0.06 10.72
C GLY A 106 20.77 -0.89 9.53
N PHE A 107 21.26 -0.52 8.34
CA PHE A 107 20.80 -1.06 7.06
C PHE A 107 20.90 -2.59 6.96
N ASP A 108 22.04 -3.18 7.34
CA ASP A 108 22.25 -4.62 7.15
C ASP A 108 21.32 -5.47 7.99
N THR A 109 21.15 -5.11 9.27
CA THR A 109 20.19 -5.77 10.16
C THR A 109 18.77 -5.59 9.64
N LEU A 110 18.43 -4.39 9.16
CA LEU A 110 17.11 -4.11 8.61
C LEU A 110 16.83 -4.94 7.35
N ALA A 111 17.81 -5.04 6.45
CA ALA A 111 17.71 -5.84 5.23
C ALA A 111 17.59 -7.35 5.52
N ASP A 112 18.27 -7.86 6.54
CA ASP A 112 18.09 -9.23 7.04
C ASP A 112 16.69 -9.43 7.60
N LEU A 113 16.25 -8.52 8.48
CA LEU A 113 14.93 -8.57 9.08
C LEU A 113 13.80 -8.37 8.09
N LEU A 114 14.01 -7.72 6.96
CA LEU A 114 13.02 -7.59 5.90
C LEU A 114 13.13 -8.70 4.85
N ASN A 115 14.10 -9.61 4.98
CA ASN A 115 14.39 -10.67 4.02
C ASN A 115 14.63 -10.15 2.59
N ILE A 116 15.47 -9.12 2.46
CA ILE A 116 15.84 -8.48 1.18
C ILE A 116 16.99 -9.27 0.54
N ASN A 117 16.88 -9.58 -0.75
CA ASN A 117 17.91 -10.28 -1.50
C ASN A 117 19.17 -9.42 -1.72
N ARG A 118 20.29 -10.07 -2.05
CA ARG A 118 21.58 -9.39 -2.22
C ARG A 118 21.57 -8.29 -3.30
N THR A 119 20.94 -8.55 -4.45
CA THR A 119 20.90 -7.60 -5.56
C THR A 119 20.16 -6.32 -5.18
N ASP A 120 19.00 -6.45 -4.52
CA ASP A 120 18.22 -5.32 -4.04
C ASP A 120 18.93 -4.56 -2.93
N ARG A 121 19.71 -5.23 -2.07
CA ARG A 121 20.56 -4.55 -1.08
C ARG A 121 21.64 -3.70 -1.74
N GLU A 122 22.31 -4.24 -2.76
CA GLU A 122 23.35 -3.50 -3.49
C GLU A 122 22.74 -2.30 -4.23
N GLN A 123 21.55 -2.46 -4.81
CA GLN A 123 20.79 -1.36 -5.40
C GLN A 123 20.43 -0.31 -4.34
N ALA A 124 19.84 -0.71 -3.22
CA ALA A 124 19.45 0.19 -2.14
C ALA A 124 20.63 0.99 -1.60
N ARG A 125 21.81 0.37 -1.41
CA ARG A 125 23.02 1.10 -1.00
C ARG A 125 23.49 2.12 -2.03
N ARG A 126 23.43 1.78 -3.33
CA ARG A 126 23.84 2.68 -4.42
C ARG A 126 22.95 3.90 -4.51
N GLU A 127 21.64 3.69 -4.36
CA GLU A 127 20.62 4.72 -4.48
C GLU A 127 20.33 5.43 -3.15
N GLY A 128 20.96 4.98 -2.06
CA GLY A 128 20.83 5.58 -0.73
C GLY A 128 19.51 5.28 -0.02
N TRP A 129 18.83 4.17 -0.29
CA TRP A 129 17.59 3.78 0.37
C TRP A 129 17.90 3.13 1.73
N HIS A 130 17.54 3.79 2.82
CA HIS A 130 17.93 3.37 4.17
C HIS A 130 16.80 3.42 5.19
N THR A 131 15.69 4.10 4.87
CA THR A 131 14.54 4.19 5.78
C THR A 131 13.60 3.00 5.62
N LEU A 132 12.82 2.71 6.68
CA LEU A 132 11.77 1.70 6.63
C LEU A 132 10.73 2.00 5.54
N ALA A 133 10.32 3.27 5.40
CA ALA A 133 9.36 3.71 4.39
C ALA A 133 9.89 3.45 2.96
N GLU A 134 11.15 3.78 2.69
CA GLU A 134 11.77 3.51 1.38
C GLU A 134 11.79 2.02 1.08
N LEU A 135 12.35 1.21 1.97
CA LEU A 135 12.56 -0.22 1.72
C LEU A 135 11.23 -0.98 1.65
N VAL A 136 10.24 -0.61 2.46
CA VAL A 136 8.98 -1.34 2.54
C VAL A 136 7.91 -0.76 1.61
N ALA A 137 7.65 0.54 1.64
CA ALA A 137 6.49 1.15 1.00
C ALA A 137 6.79 1.69 -0.39
N ILE A 138 7.95 2.32 -0.60
CA ILE A 138 8.31 2.96 -1.87
C ILE A 138 8.85 1.91 -2.85
N TYR A 139 9.85 1.13 -2.42
CA TYR A 139 10.54 0.17 -3.27
C TYR A 139 10.06 -1.27 -3.09
N ALA A 140 9.15 -1.53 -2.13
CA ALA A 140 8.49 -2.82 -1.94
C ALA A 140 9.46 -4.01 -1.81
N LEU A 141 10.57 -3.84 -1.09
CA LEU A 141 11.67 -4.82 -1.00
C LEU A 141 11.43 -5.90 0.05
N GLU A 142 10.43 -5.79 0.92
CA GLU A 142 10.13 -6.81 1.94
C GLU A 142 9.93 -8.20 1.28
N ASN A 143 10.68 -9.21 1.74
CA ASN A 143 10.69 -10.59 1.23
C ASN A 143 11.17 -10.74 -0.23
N SER A 144 12.00 -9.82 -0.74
CA SER A 144 12.53 -9.95 -2.10
C SER A 144 13.44 -11.14 -2.33
N ALA A 145 13.94 -11.79 -1.27
CA ALA A 145 14.68 -13.06 -1.36
C ALA A 145 13.80 -14.27 -1.70
N GLU A 146 12.49 -14.19 -1.46
CA GLU A 146 11.53 -15.27 -1.78
C GLU A 146 10.92 -15.11 -3.18
N ARG A 147 11.21 -14.00 -3.89
CA ARG A 147 10.59 -13.64 -5.16
C ARG A 147 11.44 -13.99 -6.38
N GLY A 148 10.77 -14.21 -7.52
CA GLY A 148 11.43 -14.29 -8.82
C GLY A 148 12.04 -12.93 -9.23
N ARG A 149 13.08 -12.95 -10.07
CA ARG A 149 13.67 -11.71 -10.61
C ARG A 149 12.61 -10.89 -11.34
N GLY A 150 12.43 -9.63 -10.95
CA GLY A 150 11.51 -8.68 -11.59
C GLY A 150 10.10 -8.63 -10.97
N GLU A 151 9.78 -9.48 -10.00
CA GLU A 151 8.52 -9.41 -9.27
C GLU A 151 8.56 -8.34 -8.17
N ARG A 152 7.62 -7.40 -8.23
CA ARG A 152 7.47 -6.37 -7.20
C ARG A 152 6.80 -6.94 -5.95
N GLY A 153 7.23 -6.48 -4.78
CA GLY A 153 6.66 -6.87 -3.49
C GLY A 153 5.35 -6.19 -3.12
N GLU A 154 4.55 -5.76 -4.10
CA GLU A 154 3.29 -5.05 -3.86
C GLU A 154 2.24 -5.92 -3.14
N ALA A 155 2.50 -7.24 -3.05
CA ALA A 155 1.73 -8.19 -2.26
C ALA A 155 2.35 -8.51 -0.87
N SER A 156 3.52 -7.97 -0.52
CA SER A 156 4.15 -8.25 0.77
C SER A 156 3.35 -7.66 1.94
N PRO A 157 3.27 -8.34 3.11
CA PRO A 157 2.37 -7.91 4.18
C PRO A 157 2.61 -6.50 4.72
N LEU A 158 3.86 -6.10 4.98
CA LEU A 158 4.15 -4.74 5.46
C LEU A 158 3.84 -3.71 4.37
N TYR A 159 4.16 -4.01 3.10
CA TYR A 159 3.77 -3.15 1.98
C TYR A 159 2.24 -2.95 1.95
N GLN A 160 1.45 -4.01 2.10
CA GLN A 160 -0.02 -3.91 2.12
C GLN A 160 -0.53 -3.01 3.28
N ALA A 161 0.12 -3.07 4.45
CA ALA A 161 -0.20 -2.21 5.59
C ALA A 161 0.16 -0.74 5.31
N CYS A 162 1.36 -0.48 4.78
CA CYS A 162 1.80 0.86 4.37
C CYS A 162 0.90 1.44 3.27
N ASN A 163 0.58 0.67 2.23
CA ASN A 163 -0.28 1.11 1.16
C ASN A 163 -1.68 1.47 1.69
N LEU A 164 -2.24 0.66 2.60
CA LEU A 164 -3.50 1.01 3.27
C LEU A 164 -3.41 2.35 4.02
N ALA A 165 -2.30 2.61 4.71
CA ALA A 165 -2.07 3.87 5.42
C ALA A 165 -1.91 5.08 4.48
N ILE A 166 -1.20 4.90 3.36
CA ILE A 166 -1.06 5.95 2.33
C ILE A 166 -2.43 6.25 1.70
N MET A 167 -3.20 5.23 1.33
CA MET A 167 -4.54 5.42 0.75
C MET A 167 -5.48 6.11 1.73
N GLU A 168 -5.40 5.77 3.02
CA GLU A 168 -6.18 6.45 4.06
C GLU A 168 -5.77 7.91 4.22
N PHE A 169 -4.46 8.19 4.25
CA PHE A 169 -3.96 9.56 4.28
C PHE A 169 -4.46 10.37 3.07
N ILE A 170 -4.36 9.83 1.85
CA ILE A 170 -4.87 10.50 0.64
C ILE A 170 -6.37 10.77 0.73
N ARG A 171 -7.14 9.82 1.28
CA ARG A 171 -8.60 9.93 1.44
C ARG A 171 -9.00 11.00 2.46
N GLU A 172 -8.25 11.16 3.53
CA GLU A 172 -8.56 12.06 4.65
C GLU A 172 -7.89 13.44 4.52
N CYS A 173 -6.81 13.54 3.74
CA CYS A 173 -6.12 14.79 3.51
C CYS A 173 -7.00 15.75 2.70
N PRO A 174 -7.23 16.99 3.19
CA PRO A 174 -7.88 18.03 2.41
C PRO A 174 -7.21 18.18 1.03
N PRO A 175 -7.96 18.27 -0.09
CA PRO A 175 -7.38 18.33 -1.42
C PRO A 175 -6.33 19.45 -1.62
N GLU A 176 -6.51 20.56 -0.89
CA GLU A 176 -5.62 21.73 -0.91
C GLU A 176 -4.25 21.47 -0.27
N LEU A 177 -4.16 20.46 0.61
CA LEU A 177 -2.94 20.07 1.31
C LEU A 177 -2.23 18.88 0.64
N LEU A 178 -2.87 18.23 -0.33
CA LEU A 178 -2.22 17.20 -1.12
C LEU A 178 -1.21 17.86 -2.07
N PRO A 179 0.07 17.44 -2.06
CA PRO A 179 1.02 17.94 -3.02
C PRO A 179 0.56 17.57 -4.44
N ASP A 180 0.60 18.53 -5.37
CA ASP A 180 0.27 18.27 -6.78
C ASP A 180 1.26 17.24 -7.34
N PRO A 181 0.81 16.01 -7.66
CA PRO A 181 1.72 14.97 -8.11
C PRO A 181 2.29 15.26 -9.51
N PHE A 182 1.73 16.24 -10.23
CA PHE A 182 2.20 16.70 -11.54
C PHE A 182 3.07 17.96 -11.48
N ALA A 183 3.29 18.55 -10.29
CA ALA A 183 4.21 19.68 -10.13
C ALA A 183 5.67 19.26 -10.37
N PRO A 184 6.60 20.19 -10.67
CA PRO A 184 8.02 19.90 -10.80
C PRO A 184 8.56 19.10 -9.60
N GLY A 185 9.25 17.99 -9.88
CA GLY A 185 9.76 17.07 -8.85
C GLY A 185 8.72 16.07 -8.31
N GLY A 186 7.45 16.20 -8.70
CA GLY A 186 6.39 15.24 -8.41
C GLY A 186 6.49 13.96 -9.25
N PRO A 187 5.88 12.86 -8.79
CA PRO A 187 6.01 11.54 -9.42
C PRO A 187 5.39 11.45 -10.83
N PHE A 188 4.47 12.35 -11.15
CA PHE A 188 3.80 12.42 -12.44
C PHE A 188 4.19 13.67 -13.23
N TYR A 189 5.24 14.36 -12.81
CA TYR A 189 5.77 15.49 -13.56
C TYR A 189 6.09 15.07 -15.00
N GLY A 190 5.64 15.87 -15.96
CA GLY A 190 5.85 15.56 -17.38
C GLY A 190 4.87 14.53 -17.97
N LEU A 191 3.83 14.10 -17.23
CA LEU A 191 2.73 13.30 -17.79
C LEU A 191 1.55 14.20 -18.24
N PRO A 192 0.80 13.77 -19.27
CA PRO A 192 -0.41 14.50 -19.69
C PRO A 192 -1.52 14.37 -18.64
N VAL A 193 -2.17 15.49 -18.33
CA VAL A 193 -3.26 15.57 -17.34
C VAL A 193 -4.58 15.85 -18.06
N ARG A 194 -5.61 15.06 -17.76
CA ARG A 194 -6.99 15.38 -18.17
C ARG A 194 -7.65 16.21 -17.07
N VAL A 195 -8.09 17.41 -17.42
CA VAL A 195 -8.76 18.35 -16.52
C VAL A 195 -10.21 18.48 -16.96
N MET A 196 -11.13 18.11 -16.08
CA MET A 196 -12.56 18.39 -16.24
C MET A 196 -12.83 19.81 -15.78
N LYS A 197 -13.32 20.65 -16.69
CA LYS A 197 -13.75 22.01 -16.39
C LYS A 197 -15.12 22.00 -15.68
N PRO A 198 -15.50 23.11 -15.00
CA PRO A 198 -16.80 23.22 -14.34
C PRO A 198 -18.01 23.03 -15.27
N ASP A 199 -17.84 23.27 -16.57
CA ASP A 199 -18.86 23.07 -17.60
C ASP A 199 -18.98 21.61 -18.10
N GLY A 200 -18.22 20.68 -17.51
CA GLY A 200 -18.18 19.26 -17.88
C GLY A 200 -17.27 18.94 -19.06
N THR A 201 -16.63 19.93 -19.68
CA THR A 201 -15.69 19.68 -20.78
C THR A 201 -14.36 19.12 -20.27
N LEU A 202 -13.80 18.17 -21.00
CA LEU A 202 -12.49 17.59 -20.70
C LEU A 202 -11.43 18.26 -21.57
N THR A 203 -10.41 18.82 -20.94
CA THR A 203 -9.21 19.32 -21.63
C THR A 203 -7.99 18.49 -21.25
N THR A 204 -7.02 18.36 -22.15
CA THR A 204 -5.75 17.67 -21.89
C THR A 204 -4.64 18.70 -21.78
N LYS A 205 -4.12 18.91 -20.57
CA LYS A 205 -2.87 19.64 -20.35
C LYS A 205 -1.71 18.71 -20.69
N ARG A 206 -0.99 19.03 -21.76
CA ARG A 206 0.19 18.27 -22.17
C ARG A 206 1.41 18.76 -21.39
N PRO A 207 2.38 17.89 -21.09
CA PRO A 207 3.61 18.28 -20.45
C PRO A 207 4.41 19.25 -21.32
N ALA A 208 5.09 20.19 -20.68
CA ALA A 208 6.01 21.11 -21.34
C ALA A 208 7.19 20.33 -21.95
N LEU A 209 7.66 20.77 -23.12
CA LEU A 209 8.82 20.18 -23.79
C LEU A 209 10.08 20.89 -23.34
N VAL A 210 11.11 20.13 -22.95
CA VAL A 210 12.46 20.68 -22.82
C VAL A 210 13.11 20.60 -24.20
N VAL A 211 13.44 21.76 -24.77
CA VAL A 211 14.14 21.88 -26.04
C VAL A 211 15.59 22.24 -25.75
N HIS A 212 16.51 21.45 -26.30
CA HIS A 212 17.95 21.74 -26.25
C HIS A 212 18.38 22.30 -27.61
N ASP A 213 19.02 23.46 -27.61
CA ASP A 213 19.63 24.09 -28.77
C ASP A 213 21.05 24.61 -28.46
N ALA A 214 21.71 25.22 -29.43
CA ALA A 214 23.07 25.74 -29.28
C ALA A 214 23.20 26.86 -28.21
N ALA A 215 22.08 27.45 -27.77
CA ALA A 215 22.02 28.46 -26.72
C ALA A 215 21.68 27.87 -25.34
N GLY A 216 21.39 26.57 -25.24
CA GLY A 216 21.14 25.85 -23.99
C GLY A 216 19.79 25.13 -23.97
N SER A 217 19.26 24.92 -22.76
CA SER A 217 18.00 24.20 -22.52
C SER A 217 16.89 25.20 -22.19
N ARG A 218 15.73 25.11 -22.86
CA ARG A 218 14.55 25.92 -22.55
C ARG A 218 13.27 25.09 -22.50
N VAL A 219 12.36 25.47 -21.60
CA VAL A 219 11.06 24.82 -21.44
C VAL A 219 10.02 25.50 -22.35
N VAL A 220 9.28 24.71 -23.11
CA VAL A 220 8.23 25.16 -24.05
C VAL A 220 6.89 24.57 -23.61
N GLU A 221 6.01 25.44 -23.13
CA GLU A 221 4.63 25.06 -22.81
C GLU A 221 3.86 24.67 -24.07
N ARG A 222 3.02 23.64 -23.97
CA ARG A 222 2.21 23.15 -25.10
C ARG A 222 0.77 23.61 -24.97
N PRO A 223 0.10 23.95 -26.09
CA PRO A 223 -1.31 24.33 -26.05
C PRO A 223 -2.17 23.17 -25.51
N THR A 224 -3.10 23.53 -24.61
CA THR A 224 -4.17 22.66 -24.11
C THR A 224 -5.15 22.35 -25.24
N LEU A 225 -5.56 21.09 -25.35
CA LEU A 225 -6.59 20.61 -26.29
C LEU A 225 -7.87 20.27 -25.53
#